data_AF-A0A0P9N8Y5-F1
#
_entry.id   AF-A0A0P9N8Y5-F1
#
_cell.length_a   1.000
_cell.length_b   1.000
_cell.length_c   1.000
_cell.angle_alpha   90.00
_cell.angle_beta   90.00
_cell.angle_gamma   90.00
#
_symmetry.space_group_name_H-M   'P 1'
#
loop_
_entity.id
_entity.type
_entity.pdbx_description
1 polymer ?
#
loop_
_entity_poly.entity_id
_entity_poly.type
_entity_poly.pdbx_seq_one_letter_code
_entity_poly.pdbx_strand_id
1 'polypeptide(L)'
;MRTFDYARAASPAQAFSTASGEGQRFYLAGGTTLLDLVKLDVMQPQQLVDINHLALKQVESLPDGRLRIGALVSNTDLARHPLVQQRYPVLSEAILAGASTQLRNKATTAGNVMQRVRCPYFRDGISACNKRQPGSGCAAIGGMNRSVHAVLGTSDHCIATHPSDMCVGMAAIGGQVTVQGANGSRDIPFADFHLLPGDTPQRETALAAHELITHVTLDAPLAGGRSSFSSCATVPLTSLPWRPVQ
;
A
#
# COMPACT_ATOMS: atom_id res chain seq x y z
N MET A 1 16.49 8.43 13.16
CA MET A 1 15.11 8.13 13.57
C MET A 1 14.82 8.87 14.85
N ARG A 2 13.76 9.67 14.87
CA ARG A 2 13.32 10.42 16.05
C ARG A 2 12.65 9.48 17.05
N THR A 3 12.62 9.88 18.32
CA THR A 3 11.83 9.20 19.35
C THR A 3 10.34 9.35 19.05
N PHE A 4 9.58 8.28 19.28
CA PHE A 4 8.13 8.27 19.16
C PHE A 4 7.53 7.34 20.22
N ASP A 5 6.28 7.60 20.57
CA ASP A 5 5.50 6.72 21.44
C ASP A 5 5.00 5.50 20.65
N TYR A 6 4.72 4.43 21.37
CA TYR A 6 4.20 3.19 20.80
C TYR A 6 2.99 2.72 21.61
N ALA A 7 1.89 2.46 20.91
CA ALA A 7 0.67 1.94 21.50
C ALA A 7 0.21 0.69 20.75
N ARG A 8 -0.35 -0.29 21.46
CA ARG A 8 -1.00 -1.47 20.86
C ARG A 8 -2.51 -1.29 20.88
N ALA A 9 -3.16 -1.53 19.75
CA ALA A 9 -4.61 -1.56 19.67
C ALA A 9 -5.15 -2.99 19.80
N ALA A 10 -6.20 -3.15 20.61
CA ALA A 10 -6.94 -4.39 20.79
C ALA A 10 -8.20 -4.48 19.91
N SER A 11 -8.67 -3.36 19.35
CA SER A 11 -9.79 -3.31 18.42
C SER A 11 -9.60 -2.23 17.35
N PRO A 12 -10.28 -2.33 16.19
CA PRO A 12 -10.31 -1.26 15.19
C PRO A 12 -10.76 0.10 15.75
N ALA A 13 -11.76 0.09 16.64
CA ALA A 13 -12.24 1.31 17.30
C ALA A 13 -11.17 1.94 18.21
N GLN A 14 -10.45 1.12 18.98
CA GLN A 14 -9.34 1.61 19.80
C GLN A 14 -8.20 2.14 18.94
N ALA A 15 -7.86 1.44 17.84
CA ALA A 15 -6.84 1.88 16.90
C ALA A 15 -7.16 3.28 16.36
N PHE A 16 -8.40 3.47 15.88
CA PHE A 16 -8.90 4.76 15.41
C PHE A 16 -8.84 5.84 16.49
N SER A 17 -9.37 5.55 17.69
CA SER A 17 -9.36 6.50 18.80
C SER A 17 -7.95 6.94 19.18
N THR A 18 -6.99 6.03 19.25
CA THR A 18 -5.59 6.36 19.56
C THR A 18 -4.95 7.17 18.43
N ALA A 19 -5.20 6.78 17.16
CA ALA A 19 -4.64 7.49 16.01
C ALA A 19 -5.22 8.90 15.80
N SER A 20 -6.42 9.18 16.32
CA SER A 20 -7.13 10.46 16.15
C SER A 20 -6.72 11.57 17.11
N GLY A 21 -5.72 11.35 17.99
CA GLY A 21 -5.20 12.41 18.85
C GLY A 21 -4.47 13.53 18.08
N GLU A 22 -3.87 14.48 18.80
CA GLU A 22 -3.09 15.60 18.22
C GLU A 22 -1.69 15.23 17.73
N GLY A 23 -1.32 15.59 16.51
CA GLY A 23 0.02 15.34 15.97
C GLY A 23 0.15 14.12 15.06
N GLN A 24 1.38 13.83 14.62
CA GLN A 24 1.62 12.85 13.56
C GLN A 24 1.52 11.40 14.07
N ARG A 25 0.40 10.74 13.81
CA ARG A 25 0.16 9.34 14.17
C ARG A 25 0.00 8.45 12.96
N PHE A 26 0.57 7.25 13.04
CA PHE A 26 0.50 6.28 11.96
C PHE A 26 0.22 4.89 12.49
N TYR A 27 -0.54 4.12 11.73
CA TYR A 27 -0.72 2.70 11.99
C TYR A 27 0.53 1.90 11.61
N LEU A 28 0.96 1.02 12.50
CA LEU A 28 2.02 0.08 12.27
C LEU A 28 1.44 -1.32 12.01
N ALA A 29 1.55 -1.78 10.76
CA ALA A 29 1.31 -3.17 10.37
C ALA A 29 2.66 -3.89 10.19
N GLY A 30 2.99 -4.32 8.97
CA GLY A 30 4.26 -4.97 8.63
C GLY A 30 5.53 -4.12 8.80
N GLY A 31 5.39 -2.79 8.82
CA GLY A 31 6.51 -1.84 8.98
C GLY A 31 7.44 -1.70 7.78
N THR A 32 7.26 -2.48 6.71
CA THR A 32 8.19 -2.58 5.57
C THR A 32 8.37 -1.29 4.77
N THR A 33 7.35 -0.43 4.73
CA THR A 33 7.45 0.93 4.14
C THR A 33 7.57 2.00 5.22
N LEU A 34 6.75 1.94 6.27
CA LEU A 34 6.71 2.96 7.32
C LEU A 34 8.07 3.11 8.01
N LEU A 35 8.65 2.03 8.54
CA LEU A 35 9.90 2.10 9.30
C LEU A 35 11.10 2.47 8.41
N ASP A 36 11.05 2.15 7.12
CA ASP A 36 12.02 2.62 6.12
C ASP A 36 11.97 4.15 5.99
N LEU A 37 10.79 4.73 5.81
CA LEU A 37 10.64 6.19 5.69
C LEU A 37 10.91 6.93 7.01
N VAL A 38 10.68 6.30 8.16
CA VAL A 38 11.04 6.85 9.47
C VAL A 38 12.56 6.84 9.69
N LYS A 39 13.28 5.83 9.19
CA LYS A 39 14.75 5.82 9.21
C LYS A 39 15.35 6.95 8.39
N LEU A 40 14.73 7.27 7.25
CA LEU A 40 15.12 8.37 6.36
C LEU A 40 14.66 9.75 6.86
N ASP A 41 14.00 9.84 8.02
CA ASP A 41 13.40 11.07 8.56
C ASP A 41 12.36 11.76 7.63
N VAL A 42 11.87 11.05 6.61
CA VAL A 42 10.82 11.50 5.68
C VAL A 42 9.45 11.45 6.34
N MET A 43 9.21 10.42 7.17
CA MET A 43 8.03 10.33 8.04
C MET A 43 8.48 10.50 9.49
N GLN A 44 7.83 11.40 10.22
CA GLN A 44 8.26 11.81 11.56
C GLN A 44 7.14 11.55 12.57
N PRO A 45 6.76 10.27 12.80
CA PRO A 45 5.70 9.92 13.74
C PRO A 45 6.03 10.49 15.13
N GLN A 46 5.02 11.00 15.81
CA GLN A 46 5.06 11.22 17.25
C GLN A 46 4.56 9.97 18.00
N GLN A 47 3.65 9.20 17.40
CA GLN A 47 3.21 7.92 17.94
C GLN A 47 2.89 6.91 16.83
N LEU A 48 3.27 5.65 17.06
CA LEU A 48 2.89 4.51 16.24
C LEU A 48 1.83 3.66 16.95
N VAL A 49 0.75 3.35 16.24
CA VAL A 49 -0.34 2.49 16.72
C VAL A 49 -0.22 1.12 16.06
N ASP A 50 0.27 0.13 16.79
CA ASP A 50 0.39 -1.23 16.32
C ASP A 50 -0.98 -1.89 16.21
N ILE A 51 -1.29 -2.34 15.00
CA ILE A 51 -2.55 -3.00 14.65
C ILE A 51 -2.37 -4.49 14.37
N ASN A 52 -1.17 -5.06 14.47
CA ASN A 52 -0.89 -6.47 14.10
C ASN A 52 -1.69 -7.51 14.91
N HIS A 53 -2.26 -7.12 16.05
CA HIS A 53 -3.08 -7.99 16.91
C HIS A 53 -4.57 -7.96 16.57
N LEU A 54 -5.01 -7.08 15.68
CA LEU A 54 -6.41 -7.02 15.27
C LEU A 54 -6.81 -8.25 14.45
N ALA A 55 -8.05 -8.70 14.58
CA ALA A 55 -8.62 -9.83 13.86
C ALA A 55 -8.97 -9.49 12.39
N LEU A 56 -8.04 -8.86 11.66
CA LEU A 56 -8.21 -8.42 10.27
C LEU A 56 -7.35 -9.27 9.30
N LYS A 57 -7.25 -10.58 9.57
CA LYS A 57 -6.34 -11.52 8.89
C LYS A 57 -7.06 -12.61 8.09
N GLN A 58 -8.36 -12.46 7.87
CA GLN A 58 -9.17 -13.46 7.18
C GLN A 58 -9.30 -13.17 5.69
N VAL A 59 -9.45 -14.22 4.90
CA VAL A 59 -9.82 -14.17 3.49
C VAL A 59 -11.12 -14.96 3.34
N GLU A 60 -12.20 -14.29 2.96
CA GLU A 60 -13.55 -14.82 3.04
C GLU A 60 -14.28 -14.65 1.71
N SER A 61 -14.93 -15.71 1.24
CA SER A 61 -15.86 -15.60 0.12
C SER A 61 -17.18 -15.01 0.61
N LEU A 62 -17.71 -14.04 -0.13
CA LEU A 62 -19.03 -13.48 0.13
C LEU A 62 -20.10 -14.23 -0.68
N PRO A 63 -21.38 -14.17 -0.25
CA PRO A 63 -22.48 -14.88 -0.92
C PRO A 63 -22.72 -14.46 -2.37
N ASP A 64 -22.36 -13.21 -2.72
CA ASP A 64 -22.45 -12.64 -4.07
C ASP A 64 -21.26 -13.01 -4.97
N GLY A 65 -20.37 -13.88 -4.49
CA GLY A 65 -19.18 -14.30 -5.22
C GLY A 65 -18.00 -13.35 -5.08
N ARG A 66 -18.09 -12.23 -4.36
CA ARG A 66 -16.91 -11.38 -4.08
C ARG A 66 -15.95 -12.04 -3.09
N LEU A 67 -14.73 -11.51 -3.01
CA LEU A 67 -13.74 -11.96 -2.03
C LEU A 67 -13.34 -10.83 -1.10
N ARG A 68 -13.60 -10.99 0.20
CA ARG A 68 -13.17 -10.06 1.25
C ARG A 68 -11.81 -10.47 1.79
N ILE A 69 -10.86 -9.54 1.79
CA ILE A 69 -9.47 -9.74 2.24
C ILE A 69 -9.19 -8.77 3.39
N GLY A 70 -8.92 -9.31 4.57
CA GLY A 70 -8.56 -8.51 5.74
C GLY A 70 -7.29 -7.68 5.54
N ALA A 71 -7.27 -6.47 6.09
CA ALA A 71 -6.17 -5.50 5.97
C ALA A 71 -4.80 -6.01 6.44
N LEU A 72 -4.78 -7.03 7.30
CA LEU A 72 -3.60 -7.60 7.94
C LEU A 72 -3.23 -8.99 7.42
N VAL A 73 -3.91 -9.49 6.38
CA VAL A 73 -3.43 -10.68 5.65
C VAL A 73 -2.04 -10.34 5.09
N SER A 74 -1.06 -11.22 5.33
CA SER A 74 0.29 -11.00 4.79
C SER A 74 0.27 -11.19 3.28
N ASN A 75 1.17 -10.51 2.56
CA ASN A 75 1.29 -10.68 1.12
C ASN A 75 1.58 -12.16 0.76
N THR A 76 2.40 -12.85 1.55
CA THR A 76 2.69 -14.27 1.33
C THR A 76 1.45 -15.14 1.48
N ASP A 77 0.67 -14.95 2.55
CA ASP A 77 -0.54 -15.73 2.79
C ASP A 77 -1.58 -15.44 1.71
N LEU A 78 -1.74 -14.17 1.34
CA LEU A 78 -2.68 -13.77 0.29
C LEU A 78 -2.33 -14.40 -1.07
N ALA A 79 -1.07 -14.33 -1.47
CA ALA A 79 -0.62 -14.88 -2.75
C ALA A 79 -0.76 -16.41 -2.83
N ARG A 80 -0.69 -17.10 -1.69
CA ARG A 80 -0.77 -18.56 -1.59
C ARG A 80 -2.16 -19.05 -1.17
N HIS A 81 -3.10 -18.14 -0.94
CA HIS A 81 -4.43 -18.52 -0.49
C HIS A 81 -5.16 -19.30 -1.61
N PRO A 82 -5.74 -20.47 -1.33
CA PRO A 82 -6.36 -21.32 -2.38
C PRO A 82 -7.41 -20.57 -3.22
N LEU A 83 -8.28 -19.79 -2.57
CA LEU A 83 -9.28 -18.98 -3.29
C LEU A 83 -8.65 -17.93 -4.20
N VAL A 84 -7.50 -17.35 -3.83
CA VAL A 84 -6.83 -16.34 -4.65
C VAL A 84 -6.12 -16.99 -5.83
N GLN A 85 -5.41 -18.09 -5.62
CA GLN A 85 -4.76 -18.83 -6.71
C GLN A 85 -5.77 -19.35 -7.73
N GLN A 86 -6.92 -19.85 -7.26
CA GLN A 86 -7.94 -20.42 -8.13
C GLN A 86 -8.76 -19.35 -8.87
N ARG A 87 -9.13 -18.25 -8.19
CA ARG A 87 -10.13 -17.30 -8.70
C ARG A 87 -9.53 -15.98 -9.19
N TYR A 88 -8.34 -15.62 -8.69
CA TYR A 88 -7.68 -14.34 -8.97
C TYR A 88 -6.18 -14.55 -9.25
N PRO A 89 -5.78 -15.38 -10.23
CA PRO A 89 -4.38 -15.71 -10.46
C PRO A 89 -3.52 -14.47 -10.74
N VAL A 90 -4.05 -13.45 -11.42
CA VAL A 90 -3.35 -12.17 -11.63
C VAL A 90 -2.92 -11.50 -10.33
N LEU A 91 -3.72 -11.59 -9.26
CA LEU A 91 -3.36 -11.02 -7.95
C LEU A 91 -2.23 -11.81 -7.29
N SER A 92 -2.29 -13.15 -7.34
CA SER A 92 -1.23 -14.02 -6.83
C SER A 92 0.10 -13.74 -7.53
N GLU A 93 0.08 -13.72 -8.88
CA GLU A 93 1.24 -13.46 -9.71
C GLU A 93 1.82 -12.05 -9.47
N ALA A 94 0.96 -11.03 -9.38
CA ALA A 94 1.37 -9.66 -9.07
C ALA A 94 2.08 -9.54 -7.72
N ILE A 95 1.56 -10.20 -6.68
CA ILE A 95 2.20 -10.20 -5.36
C ILE A 95 3.56 -10.92 -5.42
N LEU A 96 3.64 -12.06 -6.10
CA LEU A 96 4.88 -12.86 -6.18
C LEU A 96 5.97 -12.21 -7.04
N ALA A 97 5.57 -11.39 -8.01
CA ALA A 97 6.47 -10.58 -8.83
C ALA A 97 7.07 -9.37 -8.08
N GLY A 98 6.55 -9.02 -6.90
CA GLY A 98 7.03 -7.88 -6.12
C GLY A 98 7.87 -8.28 -4.90
N ALA A 99 8.97 -7.57 -4.65
CA ALA A 99 9.79 -7.66 -3.44
C ALA A 99 10.43 -9.05 -3.16
N SER A 100 11.05 -9.20 -1.99
CA SER A 100 11.61 -10.47 -1.50
C SER A 100 10.59 -11.23 -0.64
N THR A 101 10.83 -12.53 -0.43
CA THR A 101 9.98 -13.36 0.45
C THR A 101 9.93 -12.82 1.88
N GLN A 102 11.05 -12.33 2.41
CA GLN A 102 11.12 -11.74 3.75
C GLN A 102 10.21 -10.51 3.87
N LEU A 103 10.23 -9.65 2.85
CA LEU A 103 9.35 -8.48 2.82
C LEU A 103 7.88 -8.90 2.67
N ARG A 104 7.56 -9.88 1.80
CA ARG A 104 6.19 -10.38 1.64
C ARG A 104 5.62 -11.05 2.89
N ASN A 105 6.46 -11.72 3.67
CA ASN A 105 6.05 -12.32 4.94
C ASN A 105 5.65 -11.27 6.00
N LYS A 106 6.13 -10.03 5.87
CA LYS A 106 5.83 -8.94 6.81
C LYS A 106 4.82 -7.95 6.25
N ALA A 107 4.86 -7.64 4.96
CA ALA A 107 3.94 -6.74 4.30
C ALA A 107 2.50 -7.28 4.41
N THR A 108 1.56 -6.40 4.69
CA THR A 108 0.13 -6.71 4.78
C THR A 108 -0.64 -6.11 3.62
N THR A 109 -1.86 -6.59 3.36
CA THR A 109 -2.74 -6.06 2.31
C THR A 109 -2.88 -4.54 2.39
N ALA A 110 -3.31 -3.98 3.53
CA ALA A 110 -3.45 -2.54 3.68
C ALA A 110 -2.10 -1.80 3.62
N GLY A 111 -1.03 -2.39 4.18
CA GLY A 111 0.30 -1.79 4.14
C GLY A 111 0.89 -1.72 2.73
N ASN A 112 0.54 -2.67 1.87
CA ASN A 112 0.93 -2.70 0.46
C ASN A 112 0.09 -1.69 -0.36
N VAL A 113 -1.22 -1.61 -0.11
CA VAL A 113 -2.10 -0.57 -0.70
C VAL A 113 -1.62 0.84 -0.32
N MET A 114 -1.11 1.02 0.90
CA MET A 114 -0.64 2.31 1.43
C MET A 114 0.86 2.56 1.26
N GLN A 115 1.57 1.77 0.43
CA GLN A 115 2.99 1.99 0.26
C GLN A 115 3.27 3.29 -0.51
N ARG A 116 4.31 4.03 -0.11
CA ARG A 116 4.64 5.31 -0.75
C ARG A 116 5.63 5.13 -1.90
N VAL A 117 5.71 6.18 -2.71
CA VAL A 117 6.54 6.25 -3.93
C VAL A 117 8.02 5.96 -3.68
N ARG A 118 8.70 5.43 -4.71
CA ARG A 118 10.15 5.14 -4.69
C ARG A 118 11.02 6.24 -5.31
N CYS A 119 10.43 7.39 -5.63
CA CYS A 119 11.13 8.56 -6.15
C CYS A 119 12.35 8.92 -5.25
N PRO A 120 13.58 8.98 -5.79
CA PRO A 120 14.77 9.26 -4.98
C PRO A 120 14.72 10.65 -4.34
N TYR A 121 14.23 11.66 -5.06
CA TYR A 121 14.04 13.03 -4.56
C TYR A 121 13.01 13.15 -3.42
N PHE A 122 12.01 12.25 -3.40
CA PHE A 122 11.09 12.16 -2.28
C PHE A 122 11.79 11.60 -1.03
N ARG A 123 12.71 10.65 -1.23
CA ARG A 123 13.31 9.83 -0.17
C ARG A 123 14.61 10.39 0.42
N ASP A 124 15.28 11.31 -0.27
CA ASP A 124 16.56 11.88 0.18
C ASP A 124 16.42 12.95 1.29
N GLY A 125 15.21 13.47 1.53
CA GLY A 125 14.93 14.49 2.53
C GLY A 125 15.40 15.91 2.19
N ILE A 126 16.21 16.09 1.14
CA ILE A 126 16.88 17.37 0.81
C ILE A 126 16.38 18.01 -0.48
N SER A 127 15.94 17.21 -1.45
CA SER A 127 15.57 17.73 -2.77
C SER A 127 14.18 18.38 -2.77
N ALA A 128 13.98 19.41 -3.59
CA ALA A 128 12.67 20.01 -3.83
C ALA A 128 11.61 18.93 -4.17
N CYS A 129 10.56 18.84 -3.36
CA CYS A 129 9.55 17.79 -3.51
C CYS A 129 8.18 18.23 -2.96
N ASN A 130 7.27 18.63 -3.84
CA ASN A 130 5.89 19.02 -3.49
C ASN A 130 5.13 17.97 -2.68
N LYS A 131 5.42 16.67 -2.92
CA LYS A 131 4.82 15.54 -2.20
C LYS A 131 5.27 15.43 -0.74
N ARG A 132 6.43 16.00 -0.39
CA ARG A 132 6.96 16.08 0.99
C ARG A 132 6.66 17.44 1.61
N GLN A 133 6.89 18.51 0.86
CA GLN A 133 6.65 19.89 1.27
C GLN A 133 5.96 20.65 0.12
N PRO A 134 4.65 20.89 0.22
CA PRO A 134 3.89 21.60 -0.81
C PRO A 134 4.52 22.95 -1.17
N GLY A 135 4.60 23.25 -2.47
CA GLY A 135 5.19 24.50 -2.99
C GLY A 135 6.71 24.50 -3.13
N SER A 136 7.42 23.46 -2.69
CA SER A 136 8.89 23.39 -2.81
C SER A 136 9.38 23.07 -4.24
N GLY A 137 8.50 22.65 -5.14
CA GLY A 137 8.84 22.23 -6.51
C GLY A 137 9.00 20.72 -6.66
N CYS A 138 9.33 20.25 -7.87
CA CYS A 138 9.56 18.83 -8.15
C CYS A 138 10.92 18.63 -8.83
N ALA A 139 11.94 18.23 -8.06
CA ALA A 139 13.29 17.99 -8.58
C ALA A 139 13.39 16.84 -9.61
N ALA A 140 12.35 16.00 -9.72
CA ALA A 140 12.30 14.96 -10.73
C ALA A 140 11.98 15.51 -12.13
N ILE A 141 11.25 16.63 -12.21
CA ILE A 141 10.94 17.30 -13.49
C ILE A 141 12.20 18.04 -13.94
N GLY A 142 12.73 17.69 -15.12
CA GLY A 142 14.03 18.15 -15.60
C GLY A 142 15.25 17.46 -14.95
N GLY A 143 15.02 16.58 -13.97
CA GLY A 143 16.06 15.77 -13.31
C GLY A 143 16.16 14.34 -13.83
N MET A 144 16.71 13.44 -13.01
CA MET A 144 16.79 12.01 -13.30
C MET A 144 15.43 11.34 -13.08
N ASN A 145 14.67 11.17 -14.17
CA ASN A 145 13.31 10.66 -14.10
C ASN A 145 13.10 9.25 -14.69
N ARG A 146 14.14 8.59 -15.22
CA ARG A 146 14.01 7.35 -16.00
C ARG A 146 13.36 6.15 -15.28
N SER A 147 13.70 5.90 -14.01
CA SER A 147 13.49 4.55 -13.43
C SER A 147 12.19 4.34 -12.65
N VAL A 148 11.61 5.40 -12.06
CA VAL A 148 10.52 5.27 -11.07
C VAL A 148 9.48 6.40 -11.16
N HIS A 149 9.39 7.06 -12.32
CA HIS A 149 8.46 8.16 -12.57
C HIS A 149 7.49 7.81 -13.68
N ALA A 150 6.31 8.41 -13.60
CA ALA A 150 5.17 8.09 -14.42
C ALA A 150 5.23 8.85 -15.75
N VAL A 151 4.69 8.23 -16.78
CA VAL A 151 4.45 8.85 -18.10
C VAL A 151 2.97 9.19 -18.31
N LEU A 152 2.08 8.65 -17.47
CA LEU A 152 0.64 8.88 -17.49
C LEU A 152 0.16 9.29 -16.10
N GLY A 153 -0.94 10.04 -16.02
CA GLY A 153 -1.52 10.46 -14.75
C GLY A 153 -0.61 11.38 -13.93
N THR A 154 0.21 12.18 -14.61
CA THR A 154 1.16 13.13 -14.01
C THR A 154 0.55 14.52 -13.84
N SER A 155 1.34 15.44 -13.29
CA SER A 155 1.04 16.88 -13.20
C SER A 155 2.34 17.67 -13.24
N ASP A 156 2.26 18.99 -13.39
CA ASP A 156 3.40 19.90 -13.23
C ASP A 156 3.97 19.89 -11.80
N HIS A 157 3.22 19.36 -10.82
CA HIS A 157 3.63 19.31 -9.42
C HIS A 157 4.29 18.00 -9.01
N CYS A 158 4.01 16.89 -9.70
CA CYS A 158 4.60 15.59 -9.39
C CYS A 158 4.42 14.58 -10.53
N ILE A 159 5.49 13.81 -10.78
CA ILE A 159 5.55 12.72 -11.76
C ILE A 159 5.86 11.36 -11.10
N ALA A 160 5.63 11.19 -9.80
CA ALA A 160 6.01 9.95 -9.09
C ALA A 160 5.00 8.80 -9.32
N THR A 161 5.50 7.57 -9.51
CA THR A 161 4.67 6.38 -9.72
C THR A 161 4.35 5.67 -8.39
N HIS A 162 3.12 5.13 -8.27
CA HIS A 162 2.78 4.19 -7.19
C HIS A 162 3.45 2.82 -7.47
N PRO A 163 4.25 2.26 -6.55
CA PRO A 163 5.15 1.15 -6.87
C PRO A 163 4.56 -0.25 -6.65
N SER A 164 3.26 -0.36 -6.36
CA SER A 164 2.65 -1.65 -5.98
C SER A 164 2.17 -2.46 -7.18
N ASP A 165 2.82 -3.59 -7.43
CA ASP A 165 2.31 -4.63 -8.35
C ASP A 165 0.93 -5.16 -7.90
N MET A 166 0.75 -5.37 -6.59
CA MET A 166 -0.52 -5.84 -6.02
C MET A 166 -1.68 -4.89 -6.34
N CYS A 167 -1.45 -3.58 -6.29
CA CYS A 167 -2.49 -2.59 -6.63
C CYS A 167 -2.84 -2.61 -8.12
N VAL A 168 -1.89 -2.93 -9.01
CA VAL A 168 -2.19 -3.14 -10.44
C VAL A 168 -3.14 -4.33 -10.60
N GLY A 169 -2.85 -5.45 -9.92
CA GLY A 169 -3.74 -6.62 -9.93
C GLY A 169 -5.14 -6.31 -9.36
N MET A 170 -5.21 -5.60 -8.23
CA MET A 170 -6.48 -5.20 -7.63
C MET A 170 -7.28 -4.22 -8.50
N ALA A 171 -6.63 -3.24 -9.12
CA ALA A 171 -7.27 -2.29 -10.02
C ALA A 171 -7.83 -2.98 -11.28
N ALA A 172 -7.12 -3.98 -11.81
CA ALA A 172 -7.59 -4.76 -12.95
C ALA A 172 -8.79 -5.67 -12.61
N ILE A 173 -8.85 -6.18 -11.37
CA ILE A 173 -9.97 -7.00 -10.89
C ILE A 173 -11.21 -6.13 -10.59
N GLY A 174 -11.01 -4.94 -10.04
CA GLY A 174 -12.10 -4.12 -9.49
C GLY A 174 -12.41 -4.46 -8.03
N GLY A 175 -13.28 -3.66 -7.42
CA GLY A 175 -13.69 -3.78 -6.03
C GLY A 175 -13.56 -2.48 -5.24
N GLN A 176 -13.37 -2.62 -3.93
CA GLN A 176 -13.44 -1.51 -2.98
C GLN A 176 -12.53 -1.72 -1.77
N VAL A 177 -12.12 -0.61 -1.15
CA VAL A 177 -11.42 -0.54 0.12
C VAL A 177 -12.41 -0.12 1.19
N THR A 178 -12.58 -0.94 2.23
CA THR A 178 -13.46 -0.63 3.35
C THR A 178 -12.66 -0.06 4.50
N VAL A 179 -13.07 1.11 4.98
CA VAL A 179 -12.37 1.89 5.99
C VAL A 179 -13.27 2.17 7.18
N GLN A 180 -12.67 2.30 8.35
CA GLN A 180 -13.34 2.69 9.59
C GLN A 180 -12.80 4.05 10.06
N GLY A 181 -13.71 4.99 10.32
CA GLY A 181 -13.40 6.33 10.80
C GLY A 181 -14.37 6.80 11.90
N ALA A 182 -14.39 8.12 12.13
CA ALA A 182 -15.22 8.74 13.18
C ALA A 182 -16.73 8.48 13.00
N ASN A 183 -17.17 8.44 11.74
CA ASN A 183 -18.59 8.29 11.38
C ASN A 183 -18.97 6.82 11.07
N GLY A 184 -18.17 5.87 11.54
CA GLY A 184 -18.35 4.44 11.26
C GLY A 184 -17.58 3.98 10.03
N SER A 185 -18.10 2.94 9.37
CA SER A 185 -17.46 2.32 8.21
C SER A 185 -17.98 2.89 6.89
N ARG A 186 -17.11 3.01 5.91
CA ARG A 186 -17.48 3.36 4.52
C ARG A 186 -16.62 2.60 3.52
N ASP A 187 -17.14 2.49 2.31
CA ASP A 187 -16.45 1.87 1.18
C ASP A 187 -15.95 2.95 0.22
N ILE A 188 -14.76 2.71 -0.34
CA ILE A 188 -14.14 3.55 -1.37
C ILE A 188 -13.86 2.65 -2.57
N PRO A 189 -14.38 2.95 -3.78
CA PRO A 189 -14.03 2.20 -4.97
C PRO A 189 -12.51 2.14 -5.15
N PHE A 190 -11.96 0.97 -5.49
CA PHE A 190 -10.51 0.82 -5.59
C PHE A 190 -9.89 1.73 -6.64
N ALA A 191 -10.62 1.96 -7.74
CA ALA A 191 -10.23 2.89 -8.81
C ALA A 191 -10.12 4.36 -8.35
N ASP A 192 -10.85 4.74 -7.30
CA ASP A 192 -10.87 6.09 -6.74
C ASP A 192 -10.00 6.20 -5.48
N PHE A 193 -9.39 5.10 -5.03
CA PHE A 193 -8.66 5.08 -3.77
C PHE A 193 -7.34 5.85 -3.86
N HIS A 194 -6.55 5.62 -4.91
CA HIS A 194 -5.28 6.34 -5.16
C HIS A 194 -5.56 7.57 -6.03
N LEU A 195 -5.19 8.75 -5.51
CA LEU A 195 -5.49 10.02 -6.16
C LEU A 195 -4.40 10.39 -7.19
N LEU A 196 -4.83 10.97 -8.31
CA LEU A 196 -3.90 11.67 -9.21
C LEU A 196 -3.24 12.85 -8.47
N PRO A 197 -1.97 13.17 -8.78
CA PRO A 197 -1.23 14.18 -8.03
C PRO A 197 -1.87 15.57 -8.09
N GLY A 198 -2.34 16.00 -9.28
CA GLY A 198 -2.88 17.34 -9.51
C GLY A 198 -2.01 18.42 -8.86
N ASP A 199 -2.65 19.36 -8.16
CA ASP A 199 -1.96 20.42 -7.41
C ASP A 199 -1.62 20.02 -5.97
N THR A 200 -2.02 18.81 -5.54
CA THR A 200 -1.88 18.34 -4.15
C THR A 200 -1.20 16.97 -4.05
N PRO A 201 0.04 16.79 -4.55
CA PRO A 201 0.69 15.49 -4.59
C PRO A 201 1.00 14.90 -3.21
N GLN A 202 0.92 15.68 -2.13
CA GLN A 202 0.98 15.22 -0.75
C GLN A 202 -0.25 14.40 -0.32
N ARG A 203 -1.39 14.55 -1.02
CA ARG A 203 -2.61 13.76 -0.81
C ARG A 203 -2.61 12.59 -1.79
N GLU A 204 -2.28 11.40 -1.30
CA GLU A 204 -2.11 10.22 -2.17
C GLU A 204 -3.34 9.32 -2.22
N THR A 205 -4.21 9.39 -1.21
CA THR A 205 -5.36 8.50 -1.10
C THR A 205 -6.63 9.24 -0.71
N ALA A 206 -7.78 8.63 -0.98
CA ALA A 206 -9.10 9.12 -0.60
C ALA A 206 -9.45 8.90 0.90
N LEU A 207 -8.47 8.48 1.72
CA LEU A 207 -8.66 8.36 3.17
C LEU A 207 -8.88 9.73 3.79
N ALA A 208 -9.86 9.82 4.68
CA ALA A 208 -9.96 10.91 5.63
C ALA A 208 -8.92 10.72 6.74
N ALA A 209 -8.73 11.77 7.55
CA ALA A 209 -7.76 11.75 8.64
C ALA A 209 -7.98 10.54 9.56
N HIS A 210 -6.92 9.77 9.77
CA HIS A 210 -6.85 8.64 10.70
C HIS A 210 -7.75 7.44 10.38
N GLU A 211 -8.43 7.40 9.23
CA GLU A 211 -9.21 6.23 8.83
C GLU A 211 -8.34 4.97 8.77
N LEU A 212 -8.87 3.88 9.33
CA LEU A 212 -8.24 2.57 9.33
C LEU A 212 -8.82 1.71 8.20
N ILE A 213 -7.99 1.26 7.27
CA ILE A 213 -8.40 0.21 6.31
C ILE A 213 -8.63 -1.08 7.09
N THR A 214 -9.81 -1.66 6.96
CA THR A 214 -10.18 -2.92 7.65
C THR A 214 -10.11 -4.11 6.70
N HIS A 215 -10.52 -3.93 5.45
CA HIS A 215 -10.44 -4.94 4.40
C HIS A 215 -10.47 -4.33 3.00
N VAL A 216 -10.09 -5.14 2.01
CA VAL A 216 -10.31 -4.90 0.59
C VAL A 216 -11.28 -5.98 0.09
N THR A 217 -12.33 -5.59 -0.61
CA THR A 217 -13.27 -6.53 -1.25
C THR A 217 -13.06 -6.49 -2.75
N LEU A 218 -12.73 -7.62 -3.34
CA LEU A 218 -12.58 -7.79 -4.80
C LEU A 218 -13.90 -8.15 -5.44
N ASP A 219 -14.12 -7.66 -6.66
CA ASP A 219 -15.27 -8.04 -7.46
C ASP A 219 -15.27 -9.53 -7.81
N ALA A 220 -16.45 -10.09 -8.06
CA ALA A 220 -16.58 -11.49 -8.43
C ALA A 220 -15.83 -11.76 -9.75
N PRO A 221 -15.12 -12.90 -9.87
CA PRO A 221 -14.38 -13.21 -11.08
C PRO A 221 -15.34 -13.39 -12.26
N LEU A 222 -14.92 -12.91 -13.43
CA LEU A 222 -15.67 -13.09 -14.66
C LEU A 222 -15.74 -14.59 -15.02
N ALA A 223 -16.94 -15.08 -15.33
CA ALA A 223 -17.15 -16.48 -15.70
C ALA A 223 -16.32 -16.85 -16.93
N GLY A 224 -15.50 -17.91 -16.83
CA GLY A 224 -14.58 -18.34 -17.90
C GLY A 224 -13.39 -17.40 -18.14
N GLY A 225 -13.22 -16.36 -17.31
CA GLY A 225 -12.12 -15.40 -17.42
C GLY A 225 -10.76 -16.05 -17.17
N ARG A 226 -9.75 -15.54 -17.88
CA ARG A 226 -8.34 -15.87 -17.67
C ARG A 226 -7.58 -14.57 -17.45
N SER A 227 -6.56 -14.61 -16.61
CA SER A 227 -5.75 -13.44 -16.27
C SER A 227 -4.32 -13.85 -15.98
N SER A 228 -3.38 -12.97 -16.27
CA SER A 228 -1.95 -13.15 -15.93
C SER A 228 -1.33 -11.80 -15.60
N PHE A 229 -0.26 -11.80 -14.82
CA PHE A 229 0.57 -10.64 -14.52
C PHE A 229 1.96 -10.80 -15.14
N SER A 230 2.51 -9.72 -15.68
CA SER A 230 3.86 -9.69 -16.22
C SER A 230 4.54 -8.40 -15.81
N SER A 231 5.76 -8.52 -15.28
CA SER A 231 6.58 -7.38 -14.86
C SER A 231 7.87 -7.33 -15.66
N CYS A 232 8.29 -6.13 -16.05
CA CYS A 232 9.55 -5.88 -16.74
C CYS A 232 10.45 -5.05 -15.82
N ALA A 233 11.58 -5.63 -15.43
CA ALA A 233 12.57 -4.98 -14.57
C ALA A 233 13.98 -5.18 -15.14
N THR A 234 14.87 -4.23 -14.84
CA THR A 234 16.27 -4.24 -15.32
C THR A 234 17.08 -5.42 -14.80
N VAL A 235 16.69 -5.95 -13.63
CA VAL A 235 17.34 -7.10 -12.98
C VAL A 235 16.26 -8.13 -12.64
N PRO A 236 16.40 -9.41 -13.05
CA PRO A 236 15.47 -10.45 -12.66
C PRO A 236 15.44 -10.64 -11.14
N LEU A 237 14.27 -10.85 -10.54
CA LEU A 237 14.19 -11.28 -9.13
C LEU A 237 14.92 -12.62 -8.90
N THR A 238 15.04 -13.43 -9.94
CA THR A 238 15.76 -14.71 -9.93
C THR A 238 17.28 -14.57 -9.84
N SER A 239 17.85 -13.37 -10.00
CA SER A 239 19.29 -13.12 -9.84
C SER A 239 19.67 -12.55 -8.46
N LEU A 240 18.74 -12.46 -7.51
CA LEU A 240 19.07 -12.24 -6.09
C LEU A 240 19.53 -13.58 -5.48
N PRO A 241 20.65 -13.61 -4.72
CA PRO A 241 21.42 -14.83 -4.39
C PRO A 241 20.77 -15.83 -3.41
N TRP A 242 19.44 -15.84 -3.28
CA TRP A 242 18.71 -16.60 -2.25
C TRP A 242 17.79 -17.68 -2.85
N ARG A 243 18.32 -18.52 -3.75
CA ARG A 243 17.71 -19.84 -3.97
C ARG A 243 18.29 -20.82 -2.93
N PRO A 244 17.45 -21.53 -2.15
CA PRO A 244 17.91 -22.76 -1.53
C PRO A 244 18.27 -23.71 -2.67
N VAL A 245 19.47 -24.27 -2.60
CA VAL A 245 19.84 -25.45 -3.39
C VAL A 245 18.80 -26.52 -3.08
N GLN A 246 18.22 -27.12 -4.13
CA GLN A 246 17.34 -28.28 -4.02
C GLN A 246 18.06 -29.44 -3.35
#